data_AF-A0A3Q3QJ36-F1
#
_entry.id   AF-A0A3Q3QJ36-F1
#
_cell.length_a   1.000
_cell.length_b   1.000
_cell.length_c   1.000
_cell.angle_alpha   90.00
_cell.angle_beta   90.00
_cell.angle_gamma   90.00
#
_symmetry.space_group_name_H-M   'P 1'
#
loop_
_entity.id
_entity.type
_entity.pdbx_description
1 polymer ?
#
loop_
_entity_poly.entity_id
_entity_poly.type
_entity_poly.pdbx_seq_one_letter_code
_entity_poly.pdbx_strand_id
1 'polypeptide(L)'
;KSGSFIPLQEVDASSVVVRGVTMINTLQHYKVRNRRIQIKIYNFSLDCSEIKGTGWRDDVALLHCKVAVHSFVEALFTSIWGMPHNKAPHAVKYFFHFLDTQADNMKITDPDVLHIWKTNSVPLRFWVNILKNPQFVFDMEKTPYLDGCLSVIAQAFMDSFSLSETHLGKHAPTNKLLYAKDIPKFKQEVKEYYKKIRDQSPITDSEFKAFLQEESKKHENEFNEAAALRELYKYIKKYFTEIKEKLDHNGAPAEVTEQLHHVESSFDGLKSCSWN
;
A
#
# COMPACT_ATOMS: atom_id res chain seq x y z
N LYS A 1 -38.22 19.53 32.66
CA LYS A 1 -37.57 19.95 31.39
C LYS A 1 -36.75 21.22 31.70
N SER A 2 -35.52 21.07 32.13
CA SER A 2 -34.58 22.17 32.38
C SER A 2 -33.16 21.61 32.30
N GLY A 3 -32.75 21.22 31.10
CA GLY A 3 -31.36 20.90 30.82
C GLY A 3 -30.68 22.14 30.24
N SER A 4 -29.59 22.59 30.84
CA SER A 4 -28.70 23.58 30.23
C SER A 4 -27.68 22.84 29.36
N PHE A 5 -27.41 23.34 28.16
CA PHE A 5 -26.33 22.85 27.32
C PHE A 5 -25.09 23.71 27.58
N ILE A 6 -24.00 23.07 27.97
CA ILE A 6 -22.72 23.73 28.18
C ILE A 6 -21.83 23.36 26.98
N PRO A 7 -21.32 24.34 26.22
CA PRO A 7 -20.36 24.06 25.15
C PRO A 7 -19.05 23.62 25.78
N LEU A 8 -18.55 22.45 25.35
CA LEU A 8 -17.23 21.97 25.72
C LEU A 8 -16.23 22.49 24.71
N GLN A 9 -15.13 23.05 25.19
CA GLN A 9 -14.03 23.56 24.36
C GLN A 9 -12.75 22.79 24.69
N GLU A 10 -11.84 22.71 23.72
CA GLU A 10 -10.52 22.08 23.91
C GLU A 10 -9.71 22.80 25.00
N VAL A 11 -9.77 24.14 25.00
CA VAL A 11 -9.18 25.02 26.02
C VAL A 11 -10.17 26.14 26.32
N ASP A 12 -10.34 26.47 27.60
CA ASP A 12 -11.15 27.59 28.05
C ASP A 12 -10.52 28.28 29.28
N ALA A 13 -11.19 29.29 29.84
CA ALA A 13 -10.69 30.04 30.99
C ALA A 13 -10.51 29.18 32.27
N SER A 14 -11.09 27.97 32.30
CA SER A 14 -10.94 27.03 33.41
C SER A 14 -9.81 26.02 33.20
N SER A 15 -9.15 26.02 32.04
CA SER A 15 -8.09 25.07 31.71
C SER A 15 -6.90 25.12 32.67
N VAL A 16 -6.41 23.94 33.02
CA VAL A 16 -5.31 23.79 33.97
C VAL A 16 -3.98 24.08 33.27
N VAL A 17 -3.20 25.02 33.81
CA VAL A 17 -1.85 25.33 33.33
C VAL A 17 -0.82 24.70 34.27
N VAL A 18 0.02 23.82 33.73
CA VAL A 18 1.11 23.18 34.47
C VAL A 18 2.43 23.56 33.84
N ARG A 19 3.29 24.27 34.59
CA ARG A 19 4.65 24.65 34.16
C ARG A 19 4.69 25.40 32.81
N GLY A 20 3.70 26.27 32.59
CA GLY A 20 3.59 27.07 31.35
C GLY A 20 2.94 26.34 30.18
N VAL A 21 2.49 25.10 30.35
CA VAL A 21 1.73 24.36 29.34
C VAL A 21 0.27 24.28 29.75
N THR A 22 -0.64 24.70 28.87
CA THR A 22 -2.08 24.56 29.07
C THR A 22 -2.53 23.16 28.70
N MET A 23 -3.15 22.46 29.64
CA MET A 23 -3.70 21.12 29.42
C MET A 23 -5.02 21.21 28.66
N ILE A 24 -5.25 20.26 27.74
CA ILE A 24 -6.54 20.10 27.05
C ILE A 24 -7.60 19.67 28.07
N ASN A 25 -8.79 20.27 27.98
CA ASN A 25 -9.91 19.97 28.85
C ASN A 25 -10.53 18.61 28.52
N THR A 26 -10.43 17.66 29.46
CA THR A 26 -11.03 16.33 29.33
C THR A 26 -12.51 16.33 29.75
N LEU A 27 -13.26 15.26 29.45
CA LEU A 27 -14.62 15.11 30.01
C LEU A 27 -14.63 15.07 31.54
N GLN A 28 -13.53 14.62 32.17
CA GLN A 28 -13.36 14.64 33.61
C GLN A 28 -13.16 16.07 34.15
N HIS A 29 -12.46 16.93 33.41
CA HIS A 29 -12.34 18.37 33.71
C HIS A 29 -13.72 19.01 33.90
N TYR A 30 -14.64 18.71 32.98
CA TYR A 30 -16.04 19.18 33.03
C TYR A 30 -16.95 18.36 33.96
N LYS A 31 -16.39 17.41 34.74
CA LYS A 31 -17.13 16.56 35.70
C LYS A 31 -18.33 15.84 35.06
N VAL A 32 -18.24 15.49 33.78
CA VAL A 32 -19.28 14.77 33.05
C VAL A 32 -19.42 13.38 33.66
N ARG A 33 -20.54 13.10 34.35
CA ARG A 33 -20.82 11.80 34.99
C ARG A 33 -21.41 10.82 33.97
N ASN A 34 -21.17 9.51 34.17
CA ASN A 34 -21.66 8.35 33.38
C ASN A 34 -23.20 8.17 33.28
N ARG A 35 -24.00 9.23 33.38
CA ARG A 35 -25.45 9.17 33.12
C ARG A 35 -25.72 9.57 31.67
N ARG A 36 -26.84 9.13 31.10
CA ARG A 36 -27.28 9.40 29.71
C ARG A 36 -27.24 10.91 29.40
N ILE A 37 -26.11 11.39 28.91
CA ILE A 37 -25.92 12.74 28.39
C ILE A 37 -25.90 12.62 26.87
N GLN A 38 -26.73 13.40 26.19
CA GLN A 38 -26.69 13.51 24.73
C GLN A 38 -25.58 14.50 24.36
N ILE A 39 -24.46 13.98 23.87
CA ILE A 39 -23.37 14.78 23.31
C ILE A 39 -23.69 14.98 21.82
N LYS A 40 -23.88 16.24 21.40
CA LYS A 40 -23.92 16.61 19.98
C LYS A 40 -22.55 17.14 19.59
N ILE A 41 -21.86 16.40 18.73
CA ILE A 41 -20.54 16.75 18.21
C ILE A 41 -20.75 17.52 16.90
N TYR A 42 -20.23 18.75 16.82
CA TYR A 42 -20.40 19.61 15.64
C TYR A 42 -19.14 19.67 14.76
N ASN A 43 -17.98 19.26 15.26
CA ASN A 43 -16.73 19.12 14.52
C ASN A 43 -15.92 17.96 15.12
N PHE A 44 -15.40 17.08 14.27
CA PHE A 44 -14.61 15.92 14.68
C PHE A 44 -13.15 16.19 14.33
N SER A 45 -12.29 16.34 15.35
CA SER A 45 -10.85 16.27 15.23
C SER A 45 -10.39 15.33 16.34
N LEU A 46 -9.83 14.18 15.97
CA LEU A 46 -9.21 13.28 16.93
C LEU A 46 -7.73 13.66 17.04
N ASP A 47 -7.39 14.42 18.07
CA ASP A 47 -6.00 14.46 18.53
C ASP A 47 -5.82 13.44 19.66
N CYS A 48 -5.17 12.33 19.34
CA CYS A 48 -4.88 11.25 20.26
C CYS A 48 -3.50 11.46 20.91
N SER A 49 -3.31 12.60 21.58
CA SER A 49 -2.10 12.82 22.38
C SER A 49 -2.21 12.12 23.75
N GLU A 50 -1.44 11.04 23.90
CA GLU A 50 -1.02 10.37 25.15
C GLU A 50 -2.10 9.89 26.14
N ILE A 51 -2.41 8.59 26.10
CA ILE A 51 -2.91 7.85 27.28
C ILE A 51 -1.69 7.36 28.08
N LYS A 52 -1.12 8.21 28.92
CA LYS A 52 -0.28 7.75 30.04
C LYS A 52 -1.17 7.61 31.26
N GLY A 53 -1.66 6.40 31.53
CA GLY A 53 -2.57 6.23 32.67
C GLY A 53 -3.12 4.84 32.96
N THR A 54 -2.57 3.77 32.40
CA THR A 54 -2.98 2.42 32.83
C THR A 54 -1.74 1.67 33.29
N GLY A 55 -1.76 1.15 34.52
CA GLY A 55 -0.65 0.43 35.16
C GLY A 55 -0.33 -0.94 34.54
N TRP A 56 -0.58 -1.10 33.24
CA TRP A 56 -0.18 -2.28 32.48
C TRP A 56 1.25 -2.05 31.97
N ARG A 57 2.07 -3.11 31.96
CA ARG A 57 3.31 -3.07 31.17
C ARG A 57 2.92 -2.89 29.71
N ASP A 58 3.52 -1.95 28.99
CA ASP A 58 3.18 -1.61 27.60
C ASP A 58 3.12 -2.85 26.68
N ASP A 59 3.95 -3.84 26.94
CA ASP A 59 3.96 -5.15 26.24
C ASP A 59 2.62 -5.92 26.34
N VAL A 60 1.94 -5.83 27.48
CA VAL A 60 0.64 -6.49 27.71
C VAL A 60 -0.47 -5.78 26.92
N ALA A 61 -0.41 -4.46 26.84
CA ALA A 61 -1.36 -3.67 26.05
C ALA A 61 -1.22 -3.97 24.55
N LEU A 62 0.02 -4.08 24.06
CA LEU A 62 0.30 -4.47 22.67
C LEU A 62 -0.24 -5.86 22.34
N LEU A 63 -0.03 -6.83 23.25
CA LEU A 63 -0.52 -8.19 23.06
C LEU A 63 -2.06 -8.24 23.05
N HIS A 64 -2.73 -7.52 23.95
CA HIS A 64 -4.19 -7.42 23.95
C HIS A 64 -4.74 -6.80 22.66
N CYS A 65 -4.11 -5.72 22.18
CA CYS A 65 -4.49 -5.10 20.91
C CYS A 65 -4.32 -6.08 19.74
N LYS A 66 -3.16 -6.77 19.66
CA LYS A 66 -2.90 -7.82 18.65
C LYS A 66 -3.98 -8.88 18.67
N VAL A 67 -4.32 -9.43 19.83
CA VAL A 67 -5.36 -10.46 19.98
C VAL A 67 -6.72 -9.96 19.51
N ALA A 68 -7.10 -8.72 19.85
CA ALA A 68 -8.38 -8.14 19.47
C ALA A 68 -8.52 -7.97 17.95
N VAL A 69 -7.43 -7.62 17.24
CA VAL A 69 -7.46 -7.41 15.78
C VAL A 69 -7.04 -8.62 14.96
N HIS A 70 -6.59 -9.71 15.60
CA HIS A 70 -5.91 -10.83 14.94
C HIS A 70 -6.78 -11.50 13.87
N SER A 71 -8.06 -11.73 14.16
CA SER A 71 -8.99 -12.36 13.23
C SER A 71 -9.16 -11.57 11.92
N PHE A 72 -9.14 -10.23 12.00
CA PHE A 72 -9.19 -9.37 10.82
C PHE A 72 -7.89 -9.44 10.01
N VAL A 73 -6.74 -9.52 10.69
CA VAL A 73 -5.44 -9.67 10.03
C VAL A 73 -5.37 -11.01 9.30
N GLU A 74 -5.75 -12.11 9.96
CA GLU A 74 -5.79 -13.43 9.32
C GLU A 74 -6.75 -13.44 8.13
N ALA A 75 -7.97 -12.91 8.29
CA ALA A 75 -8.94 -12.84 7.21
C ALA A 75 -8.40 -12.03 6.01
N LEU A 76 -7.73 -10.90 6.26
CA LEU A 76 -7.10 -10.10 5.20
C LEU A 76 -6.00 -10.89 4.50
N PHE A 77 -5.08 -11.49 5.25
CA PHE A 77 -3.96 -12.26 4.70
C PHE A 77 -4.46 -13.44 3.86
N THR A 78 -5.38 -14.24 4.41
CA THR A 78 -6.02 -15.34 3.69
C THR A 78 -6.84 -14.88 2.49
N SER A 79 -7.36 -13.64 2.47
CA SER A 79 -8.01 -13.10 1.28
C SER A 79 -7.01 -12.71 0.17
N ILE A 80 -5.81 -12.27 0.54
CA ILE A 80 -4.76 -11.83 -0.40
C ILE A 80 -4.14 -13.02 -1.13
N TRP A 81 -3.76 -14.07 -0.40
CA TRP A 81 -3.24 -15.32 -0.99
C TRP A 81 -4.32 -16.41 -1.08
N GLY A 82 -5.58 -16.02 -0.89
CA GLY A 82 -6.74 -16.85 -1.15
C GLY A 82 -7.03 -16.93 -2.65
N MET A 83 -7.72 -17.99 -3.06
CA MET A 83 -8.19 -18.15 -4.43
C MET A 83 -9.71 -18.36 -4.43
N PRO A 84 -10.50 -17.30 -4.65
CA PRO A 84 -11.92 -17.44 -4.93
C PRO A 84 -12.13 -18.44 -6.07
N HIS A 85 -13.02 -19.41 -5.89
CA HIS A 85 -13.29 -20.48 -6.87
C HIS A 85 -12.04 -21.27 -7.32
N ASN A 86 -11.00 -21.30 -6.50
CA ASN A 86 -9.71 -21.95 -6.79
C ASN A 86 -9.02 -21.42 -8.06
N LYS A 87 -9.28 -20.15 -8.43
CA LYS A 87 -8.65 -19.45 -9.56
C LYS A 87 -7.85 -18.24 -9.05
N ALA A 88 -6.65 -18.06 -9.59
CA ALA A 88 -5.85 -16.87 -9.33
C ALA A 88 -6.29 -15.72 -10.24
N PRO A 89 -6.06 -14.45 -9.86
CA PRO A 89 -6.29 -13.31 -10.75
C PRO A 89 -5.49 -13.45 -12.05
N HIS A 90 -6.11 -13.11 -13.19
CA HIS A 90 -5.49 -13.23 -14.53
C HIS A 90 -4.09 -12.61 -14.60
N ALA A 91 -3.96 -11.37 -14.12
CA ALA A 91 -2.68 -10.66 -14.10
C ALA A 91 -1.60 -11.39 -13.28
N VAL A 92 -1.95 -11.93 -12.11
CA VAL A 92 -0.99 -12.65 -11.25
C VAL A 92 -0.55 -13.96 -11.90
N LYS A 93 -1.50 -14.75 -12.43
CA LYS A 93 -1.18 -16.03 -13.08
C LYS A 93 -0.33 -15.82 -14.33
N TYR A 94 -0.70 -14.85 -15.19
CA TYR A 94 0.06 -14.55 -16.41
C TYR A 94 1.47 -14.04 -16.06
N PHE A 95 1.58 -13.10 -15.12
CA PHE A 95 2.87 -12.53 -14.74
C PHE A 95 3.79 -13.55 -14.04
N PHE A 96 3.26 -14.44 -13.20
CA PHE A 96 4.07 -15.49 -12.58
C PHE A 96 4.52 -16.53 -13.61
N HIS A 97 3.69 -16.86 -14.59
CA HIS A 97 4.11 -17.69 -15.72
C HIS A 97 5.23 -17.03 -16.52
N PHE A 98 5.14 -15.72 -16.79
CA PHE A 98 6.23 -14.96 -17.41
C PHE A 98 7.53 -15.07 -16.62
N LEU A 99 7.50 -14.90 -15.28
CA LEU A 99 8.69 -15.04 -14.44
C LEU A 99 9.28 -16.46 -14.51
N ASP A 100 8.44 -17.48 -14.51
CA ASP A 100 8.87 -18.88 -14.65
C ASP A 100 9.58 -19.09 -16.01
N THR A 101 8.99 -18.60 -17.12
CA THR A 101 9.61 -18.66 -18.45
C THR A 101 10.93 -17.89 -18.53
N GLN A 102 11.04 -16.72 -17.89
CA GLN A 102 12.31 -15.97 -17.85
C GLN A 102 13.40 -16.75 -17.10
N ALA A 103 13.05 -17.40 -15.98
CA ALA A 103 14.01 -18.24 -15.26
C ALA A 103 14.46 -19.44 -16.11
N ASP A 104 13.53 -20.09 -16.82
CA ASP A 104 13.84 -21.19 -17.75
C ASP A 104 14.79 -20.73 -18.86
N ASN A 105 14.52 -19.57 -19.48
CA ASN A 105 15.38 -18.98 -20.52
C ASN A 105 16.79 -18.67 -20.01
N MET A 106 16.90 -18.28 -18.74
CA MET A 106 18.17 -18.03 -18.06
C MET A 106 18.80 -19.30 -17.46
N LYS A 107 18.18 -20.47 -17.62
CA LYS A 107 18.59 -21.77 -17.06
C LYS A 107 18.72 -21.76 -15.54
N ILE A 108 17.88 -20.98 -14.86
CA ILE A 108 17.80 -20.92 -13.41
C ILE A 108 16.92 -22.06 -12.93
N THR A 109 17.50 -23.03 -12.21
CA THR A 109 16.79 -24.21 -11.68
C THR A 109 16.45 -24.08 -10.19
N ASP A 110 16.96 -23.06 -9.52
CA ASP A 110 16.75 -22.82 -8.09
C ASP A 110 15.34 -22.24 -7.83
N PRO A 111 14.44 -22.97 -7.14
CA PRO A 111 13.09 -22.49 -6.84
C PRO A 111 13.06 -21.29 -5.89
N ASP A 112 14.12 -21.06 -5.10
CA ASP A 112 14.20 -19.93 -4.19
C ASP A 112 14.31 -18.61 -4.96
N VAL A 113 15.02 -18.60 -6.09
CA VAL A 113 15.12 -17.43 -6.97
C VAL A 113 13.74 -17.03 -7.51
N LEU A 114 12.96 -18.01 -7.98
CA LEU A 114 11.59 -17.78 -8.45
C LEU A 114 10.68 -17.27 -7.34
N HIS A 115 10.79 -17.83 -6.12
CA HIS A 115 10.06 -17.35 -4.96
C HIS A 115 10.42 -15.90 -4.63
N ILE A 116 11.71 -15.53 -4.67
CA ILE A 116 12.19 -14.16 -4.45
C ILE A 116 11.64 -13.21 -5.52
N TRP A 117 11.67 -13.58 -6.79
CA TRP A 117 11.14 -12.74 -7.88
C TRP A 117 9.64 -12.50 -7.72
N LYS A 118 8.86 -13.54 -7.44
CA LYS A 118 7.41 -13.45 -7.22
C LYS A 118 7.08 -12.56 -6.02
N THR A 119 7.83 -12.73 -4.92
CA THR A 119 7.66 -11.94 -3.70
C THR A 119 8.03 -10.47 -3.90
N ASN A 120 9.16 -10.20 -4.53
CA ASN A 120 9.68 -8.84 -4.76
C ASN A 120 8.89 -8.06 -5.82
N SER A 121 8.06 -8.72 -6.62
CA SER A 121 7.27 -8.11 -7.69
C SER A 121 5.83 -7.81 -7.29
N VAL A 122 5.13 -8.74 -6.64
CA VAL A 122 3.69 -8.59 -6.34
C VAL A 122 3.44 -8.27 -4.85
N PRO A 123 3.72 -9.16 -3.88
CA PRO A 123 3.52 -8.86 -2.46
C PRO A 123 4.21 -7.58 -1.99
N LEU A 124 5.49 -7.38 -2.30
CA LEU A 124 6.26 -6.26 -1.76
C LEU A 124 6.00 -4.92 -2.46
N ARG A 125 5.65 -4.92 -3.75
CA ARG A 125 5.41 -3.67 -4.50
C ARG A 125 3.96 -3.23 -4.45
N PHE A 126 3.03 -4.18 -4.53
CA PHE A 126 1.61 -3.90 -4.57
C PHE A 126 0.98 -4.05 -3.17
N TRP A 127 0.98 -5.26 -2.61
CA TRP A 127 0.20 -5.53 -1.40
C TRP A 127 0.70 -4.79 -0.17
N VAL A 128 2.02 -4.76 0.09
CA VAL A 128 2.60 -3.97 1.19
C VAL A 128 2.24 -2.49 1.04
N ASN A 129 2.21 -1.96 -0.18
CA ASN A 129 1.84 -0.57 -0.41
C ASN A 129 0.37 -0.30 -0.06
N ILE A 130 -0.55 -1.18 -0.46
CA ILE A 130 -1.98 -1.07 -0.12
C ILE A 130 -2.22 -1.27 1.39
N LEU A 131 -1.56 -2.26 2.00
CA LEU A 131 -1.62 -2.53 3.45
C LEU A 131 -1.18 -1.32 4.27
N LYS A 132 -0.12 -0.64 3.83
CA LYS A 132 0.38 0.56 4.51
C LYS A 132 -0.43 1.80 4.17
N ASN A 133 -1.06 1.87 3.00
CA ASN A 133 -1.74 3.07 2.52
C ASN A 133 -3.20 2.79 2.16
N PRO A 134 -4.06 2.48 3.13
CA PRO A 134 -5.47 2.18 2.89
C PRO A 134 -6.24 3.36 2.27
N GLN A 135 -5.75 4.60 2.44
CA GLN A 135 -6.31 5.80 1.82
C GLN A 135 -6.20 5.82 0.28
N PHE A 136 -5.40 4.92 -0.31
CA PHE A 136 -5.39 4.73 -1.77
C PHE A 136 -6.63 3.98 -2.27
N VAL A 137 -7.33 3.27 -1.38
CA VAL A 137 -8.49 2.43 -1.71
C VAL A 137 -9.77 3.00 -1.12
N PHE A 138 -9.68 3.58 0.07
CA PHE A 138 -10.83 4.08 0.82
C PHE A 138 -10.70 5.58 1.09
N ASP A 139 -11.83 6.28 1.10
CA ASP A 139 -11.89 7.66 1.56
C ASP A 139 -11.75 7.69 3.10
N MET A 140 -10.51 7.88 3.57
CA MET A 140 -10.19 7.91 4.99
C MET A 140 -8.95 8.76 5.28
N GLU A 141 -8.95 9.41 6.44
CA GLU A 141 -7.76 10.06 6.97
C GLU A 141 -6.87 9.05 7.70
N LYS A 142 -5.60 8.98 7.28
CA LYS A 142 -4.61 8.08 7.89
C LYS A 142 -3.82 8.84 8.95
N THR A 143 -4.04 8.50 10.22
CA THR A 143 -3.29 9.08 11.34
C THR A 143 -1.89 8.45 11.46
N PRO A 144 -0.90 9.17 12.05
CA PRO A 144 0.43 8.61 12.30
C PRO A 144 0.42 7.35 13.19
N TYR A 145 -0.50 7.28 14.15
CA TYR A 145 -0.68 6.08 14.98
C TYR A 145 -1.12 4.87 14.18
N LEU A 146 -2.09 5.06 13.27
CA LEU A 146 -2.54 4.01 12.37
C LEU A 146 -1.42 3.57 11.42
N ASP A 147 -0.59 4.51 10.92
CA ASP A 147 0.59 4.18 10.11
C ASP A 147 1.57 3.23 10.84
N GLY A 148 1.83 3.50 12.12
CA GLY A 148 2.65 2.63 12.95
C GLY A 148 2.08 1.23 13.10
N CYS A 149 0.77 1.12 13.39
CA CYS A 149 0.08 -0.18 13.50
C CYS A 149 0.08 -0.95 12.17
N LEU A 150 -0.23 -0.29 11.06
CA LEU A 150 -0.23 -0.90 9.72
C LEU A 150 1.18 -1.32 9.30
N SER A 151 2.21 -0.57 9.69
CA SER A 151 3.61 -0.96 9.44
C SER A 151 4.00 -2.24 10.18
N VAL A 152 3.49 -2.47 11.39
CA VAL A 152 3.67 -3.73 12.13
C VAL A 152 3.00 -4.90 11.40
N ILE A 153 1.75 -4.71 10.95
CA ILE A 153 1.00 -5.74 10.19
C ILE A 153 1.69 -6.02 8.86
N ALA A 154 2.10 -4.98 8.12
CA ALA A 154 2.82 -5.11 6.87
C ALA A 154 4.16 -5.83 7.06
N GLN A 155 4.87 -5.60 8.18
CA GLN A 155 6.09 -6.36 8.47
C GLN A 155 5.79 -7.85 8.68
N ALA A 156 4.74 -8.20 9.42
CA ALA A 156 4.33 -9.60 9.59
C ALA A 156 3.91 -10.24 8.25
N PHE A 157 3.23 -9.47 7.39
CA PHE A 157 2.92 -9.90 6.02
C PHE A 157 4.20 -10.21 5.24
N MET A 158 5.19 -9.30 5.23
CA MET A 158 6.47 -9.52 4.54
C MET A 158 7.23 -10.73 5.10
N ASP A 159 7.29 -10.88 6.42
CA ASP A 159 7.97 -12.00 7.08
C ASP A 159 7.34 -13.36 6.69
N SER A 160 6.05 -13.37 6.32
CA SER A 160 5.33 -14.56 5.83
C SER A 160 5.81 -15.04 4.45
N PHE A 161 6.47 -14.18 3.66
CA PHE A 161 7.09 -14.56 2.38
C PHE A 161 8.59 -14.84 2.52
N SER A 162 9.18 -14.71 3.71
CA SER A 162 10.61 -14.99 3.89
C SER A 162 10.93 -16.48 3.74
N LEU A 163 11.99 -16.80 3.01
CA LEU A 163 12.53 -18.16 2.92
C LEU A 163 13.34 -18.55 4.17
N SER A 164 13.87 -17.58 4.92
CA SER A 164 14.72 -17.85 6.08
C SER A 164 13.92 -18.16 7.34
N GLU A 165 14.33 -19.20 8.07
CA GLU A 165 13.85 -19.42 9.43
C GLU A 165 14.51 -18.39 10.36
N THR A 166 13.69 -17.59 11.04
CA THR A 166 14.20 -16.58 11.97
C THR A 166 13.96 -17.05 13.39
N HIS A 167 15.02 -17.44 14.09
CA HIS A 167 14.97 -17.67 15.53
C HIS A 167 15.00 -16.33 16.26
N LEU A 168 13.86 -15.93 16.81
CA LEU A 168 13.73 -14.66 17.53
C LEU A 168 14.21 -14.83 18.97
N GLY A 169 15.30 -14.13 19.32
CA GLY A 169 15.83 -14.06 20.67
C GLY A 169 15.31 -12.86 21.46
N LYS A 170 15.82 -12.68 22.68
CA LYS A 170 15.45 -11.59 23.61
C LYS A 170 15.67 -10.17 23.05
N HIS A 171 16.54 -10.03 22.04
CA HIS A 171 16.86 -8.75 21.40
C HIS A 171 16.11 -8.53 20.08
N ALA A 172 15.17 -9.40 19.73
CA ALA A 172 14.35 -9.21 18.56
C ALA A 172 13.42 -7.99 18.72
N PRO A 173 13.17 -7.25 17.63
CA PRO A 173 12.18 -6.17 17.64
C PRO A 173 10.80 -6.65 18.09
N THR A 174 10.11 -5.86 18.92
CA THR A 174 8.80 -6.21 19.51
C THR A 174 7.75 -6.58 18.45
N ASN A 175 7.74 -5.87 17.31
CA ASN A 175 6.83 -6.16 16.20
C ASN A 175 7.04 -7.56 15.60
N LYS A 176 8.27 -8.07 15.55
CA LYS A 176 8.55 -9.46 15.12
C LYS A 176 8.11 -10.47 16.17
N LEU A 177 8.31 -10.15 17.46
CA LEU A 177 7.87 -11.01 18.55
C LEU A 177 6.33 -11.15 18.60
N LEU A 178 5.58 -10.09 18.25
CA LEU A 178 4.11 -10.09 18.27
C LEU A 178 3.48 -11.13 17.34
N TYR A 179 4.09 -11.40 16.19
CA TYR A 179 3.58 -12.34 15.18
C TYR A 179 4.42 -13.62 15.06
N ALA A 180 5.46 -13.77 15.86
CA ALA A 180 6.43 -14.88 15.79
C ALA A 180 5.78 -16.27 15.70
N LYS A 181 4.69 -16.49 16.45
CA LYS A 181 3.98 -17.77 16.50
C LYS A 181 3.10 -18.02 15.26
N ASP A 182 2.69 -16.97 14.57
CA ASP A 182 1.78 -17.05 13.42
C ASP A 182 2.55 -17.16 12.09
N ILE A 183 3.75 -16.57 12.01
CA ILE A 183 4.57 -16.57 10.79
C ILE A 183 4.78 -17.98 10.18
N PRO A 184 5.08 -19.05 10.95
CA PRO A 184 5.25 -20.38 10.36
C PRO A 184 4.00 -20.89 9.62
N LYS A 185 2.81 -20.62 10.16
CA LYS A 185 1.53 -20.95 9.51
C LYS A 185 1.37 -20.15 8.20
N PHE A 186 1.59 -18.83 8.26
CA PHE A 186 1.47 -17.99 7.06
C PHE A 186 2.47 -18.35 5.97
N LYS A 187 3.71 -18.71 6.32
CA LYS A 187 4.71 -19.22 5.36
C LYS A 187 4.22 -20.49 4.66
N GLN A 188 3.56 -21.39 5.37
CA GLN A 188 2.99 -22.59 4.77
C GLN A 188 1.86 -22.25 3.79
N GLU A 189 0.96 -21.34 4.16
CA GLU A 189 -0.11 -20.87 3.27
C GLU A 189 0.45 -20.18 2.00
N VAL A 190 1.49 -19.37 2.13
CA VAL A 190 2.17 -18.72 0.99
C VAL A 190 2.81 -19.76 0.05
N LYS A 191 3.47 -20.79 0.60
CA LYS A 191 4.03 -21.88 -0.21
C LYS A 191 2.94 -22.61 -0.99
N GLU A 192 1.80 -22.87 -0.36
CA GLU A 192 0.64 -23.48 -1.01
C GLU A 192 0.02 -22.57 -2.07
N TYR A 193 -0.06 -21.26 -1.81
CA TYR A 193 -0.54 -20.27 -2.77
C TYR A 193 0.31 -20.27 -4.06
N TYR A 194 1.63 -20.13 -3.96
CA TYR A 194 2.50 -20.18 -5.14
C TYR A 194 2.45 -21.51 -5.87
N LYS A 195 2.33 -22.63 -5.13
CA LYS A 195 2.13 -23.94 -5.74
C LYS A 195 0.81 -24.00 -6.51
N LYS A 196 -0.31 -23.58 -5.93
CA LYS A 196 -1.62 -23.57 -6.59
C LYS A 196 -1.62 -22.71 -7.86
N ILE A 197 -0.96 -21.55 -7.85
CA ILE A 197 -0.85 -20.71 -9.05
C ILE A 197 -0.08 -21.46 -10.13
N ARG A 198 1.08 -22.04 -9.80
CA ARG A 198 1.90 -22.78 -10.75
C ARG A 198 1.12 -23.94 -11.38
N ASP A 199 0.38 -24.69 -10.56
CA ASP A 199 -0.35 -25.89 -10.98
C ASP A 199 -1.61 -25.58 -11.82
N GLN A 200 -2.05 -24.31 -11.89
CA GLN A 200 -3.13 -23.89 -12.80
C GLN A 200 -2.67 -23.91 -14.26
N SER A 201 -3.62 -24.15 -15.17
CA SER A 201 -3.40 -24.01 -16.61
C SER A 201 -2.86 -22.62 -16.96
N PRO A 202 -1.87 -22.52 -17.87
CA PRO A 202 -1.41 -21.24 -18.38
C PRO A 202 -2.55 -20.44 -19.03
N ILE A 203 -2.51 -19.12 -18.87
CA ILE A 203 -3.40 -18.21 -19.59
C ILE A 203 -2.81 -18.00 -20.98
N THR A 204 -3.63 -18.16 -22.01
CA THR A 204 -3.18 -17.94 -23.39
C THR A 204 -3.02 -16.45 -23.70
N ASP A 205 -2.14 -16.08 -24.64
CA ASP A 205 -1.97 -14.68 -25.03
C ASP A 205 -3.25 -14.05 -25.57
N SER A 206 -4.09 -14.84 -26.26
CA SER A 206 -5.40 -14.39 -26.75
C SER A 206 -6.35 -14.06 -25.58
N GLU A 207 -6.42 -14.94 -24.58
CA GLU A 207 -7.24 -14.72 -23.38
C GLU A 207 -6.74 -13.50 -22.59
N PHE A 208 -5.42 -13.39 -22.40
CA PHE A 208 -4.86 -12.25 -21.68
C PHE A 208 -5.05 -10.93 -22.44
N LYS A 209 -4.92 -10.94 -23.78
CA LYS A 209 -5.22 -9.77 -24.62
C LYS A 209 -6.68 -9.36 -24.52
N ALA A 210 -7.62 -10.31 -24.51
CA ALA A 210 -9.04 -10.00 -24.32
C ALA A 210 -9.30 -9.36 -22.95
N PHE A 211 -8.71 -9.91 -21.88
CA PHE A 211 -8.76 -9.31 -20.54
C PHE A 211 -8.22 -7.87 -20.52
N LEU A 212 -7.05 -7.62 -21.14
CA LEU A 212 -6.47 -6.27 -21.21
C LEU A 212 -7.35 -5.30 -22.01
N GLN A 213 -7.98 -5.74 -23.10
CA GLN A 213 -8.89 -4.91 -23.89
C GLN A 213 -10.16 -4.54 -23.12
N GLU A 214 -10.69 -5.46 -22.32
CA GLU A 214 -11.84 -5.21 -21.47
C GLU A 214 -11.53 -4.14 -20.40
N GLU A 215 -10.40 -4.28 -19.70
CA GLU A 215 -9.96 -3.28 -18.72
C GLU A 215 -9.63 -1.92 -19.37
N SER A 216 -8.96 -1.90 -20.53
CA SER A 216 -8.71 -0.66 -21.27
C SER A 216 -10.00 0.07 -21.65
N LYS A 217 -11.01 -0.66 -22.14
CA LYS A 217 -12.30 -0.07 -22.52
C LYS A 217 -13.05 0.50 -21.31
N LYS A 218 -12.97 -0.18 -20.17
CA LYS A 218 -13.61 0.25 -18.93
C LYS A 218 -13.07 1.59 -18.43
N HIS A 219 -11.78 1.85 -18.64
CA HIS A 219 -11.06 3.00 -18.11
C HIS A 219 -10.68 4.06 -19.18
N GLU A 220 -11.13 3.91 -20.42
CA GLU A 220 -10.73 4.73 -21.60
C GLU A 220 -10.88 6.24 -21.39
N ASN A 221 -11.89 6.68 -20.64
CA ASN A 221 -12.20 8.09 -20.44
C ASN A 221 -11.96 8.57 -19.00
N GLU A 222 -11.27 7.79 -18.16
CA GLU A 222 -11.00 8.16 -16.78
C GLU A 222 -9.77 9.07 -16.62
N PHE A 223 -8.83 9.00 -17.57
CA PHE A 223 -7.55 9.71 -17.48
C PHE A 223 -7.34 10.67 -18.65
N ASN A 224 -6.65 11.78 -18.38
CA ASN A 224 -6.32 12.78 -19.41
C ASN A 224 -4.97 12.45 -20.07
N GLU A 225 -5.01 11.76 -21.20
CA GLU A 225 -3.81 11.40 -21.97
C GLU A 225 -3.01 12.63 -22.42
N ALA A 226 -3.68 13.70 -22.84
CA ALA A 226 -3.03 14.91 -23.31
C ALA A 226 -2.16 15.57 -22.22
N ALA A 227 -2.64 15.57 -20.97
CA ALA A 227 -1.87 16.06 -19.83
C ALA A 227 -0.66 15.15 -19.54
N ALA A 228 -0.86 13.83 -19.54
CA ALA A 228 0.21 12.86 -19.32
C ALA A 228 1.32 12.98 -20.39
N LEU A 229 0.96 13.10 -21.67
CA LEU A 229 1.90 13.26 -22.78
C LEU A 229 2.70 14.56 -22.68
N ARG A 230 2.09 15.67 -22.25
CA ARG A 230 2.80 16.94 -22.03
C ARG A 230 3.84 16.84 -20.92
N GLU A 231 3.53 16.13 -19.83
CA GLU A 231 4.49 15.89 -18.75
C GLU A 231 5.61 14.93 -19.20
N LEU A 232 5.27 13.87 -19.96
CA LEU A 232 6.24 12.92 -20.49
C LEU A 232 7.23 13.58 -21.46
N TYR A 233 6.76 14.48 -22.33
CA TYR A 233 7.61 15.20 -23.28
C TYR A 233 8.72 16.00 -22.59
N LYS A 234 8.52 16.49 -21.36
CA LYS A 234 9.58 17.19 -20.59
C LYS A 234 10.82 16.31 -20.43
N TYR A 235 10.65 15.00 -20.24
CA TYR A 235 11.75 14.05 -20.15
C TYR A 235 12.38 13.80 -21.51
N ILE A 236 11.56 13.66 -22.57
CA ILE A 236 12.04 13.49 -23.95
C ILE A 236 12.94 14.67 -24.33
N LYS A 237 12.48 15.90 -24.11
CA LYS A 237 13.25 17.11 -24.41
C LYS A 237 14.55 17.18 -23.59
N LYS A 238 14.50 16.79 -22.31
CA LYS A 238 15.67 16.82 -21.42
C LYS A 238 16.77 15.85 -21.84
N TYR A 239 16.39 14.67 -22.34
CA TYR A 239 17.31 13.58 -22.69
C TYR A 239 17.32 13.28 -24.19
N PHE A 240 17.02 14.29 -25.02
CA PHE A 240 16.77 14.09 -26.44
C PHE A 240 17.98 13.49 -27.15
N THR A 241 19.17 14.01 -26.86
CA THR A 241 20.43 13.54 -27.45
C THR A 241 20.70 12.08 -27.07
N GLU A 242 20.57 11.73 -25.80
CA GLU A 242 20.82 10.38 -25.31
C GLU A 242 19.81 9.37 -25.87
N ILE A 243 18.54 9.78 -25.99
CA ILE A 243 17.49 8.96 -26.62
C ILE A 243 17.84 8.72 -28.08
N LYS A 244 18.18 9.76 -28.83
CA LYS A 244 18.54 9.66 -30.25
C LYS A 244 19.76 8.77 -30.46
N GLU A 245 20.83 8.99 -29.71
CA GLU A 245 22.03 8.15 -29.77
C GLU A 245 21.66 6.69 -29.51
N LYS A 246 20.83 6.39 -28.50
CA LYS A 246 20.41 5.01 -28.24
C LYS A 246 19.53 4.42 -29.35
N LEU A 247 18.68 5.21 -30.00
CA LEU A 247 17.91 4.75 -31.16
C LEU A 247 18.85 4.36 -32.32
N ASP A 248 19.85 5.19 -32.61
CA ASP A 248 20.83 4.94 -33.67
C ASP A 248 21.67 3.69 -33.37
N HIS A 249 22.17 3.55 -32.14
CA HIS A 249 22.97 2.38 -31.72
C HIS A 249 22.19 1.06 -31.76
N ASN A 250 20.88 1.10 -31.49
CA ASN A 250 20.03 -0.09 -31.49
C ASN A 250 19.45 -0.42 -32.89
N GLY A 251 19.84 0.32 -33.93
CA GLY A 251 19.38 0.09 -35.30
C GLY A 251 17.89 0.42 -35.50
N ALA A 252 17.38 1.45 -34.80
CA ALA A 252 16.01 1.90 -35.01
C ALA A 252 15.79 2.35 -36.47
N PRO A 253 14.60 2.10 -37.06
CA PRO A 253 14.27 2.61 -38.38
C PRO A 253 14.37 4.14 -38.44
N ALA A 254 14.85 4.69 -39.56
CA ALA A 254 14.99 6.14 -39.75
C ALA A 254 13.68 6.90 -39.49
N GLU A 255 12.54 6.29 -39.83
CA GLU A 255 11.19 6.83 -39.58
C GLU A 255 10.96 7.17 -38.10
N VAL A 256 11.47 6.36 -37.15
CA VAL A 256 11.30 6.61 -35.71
C VAL A 256 12.08 7.86 -35.28
N THR A 257 13.30 8.03 -35.80
CA THR A 257 14.12 9.21 -35.52
C THR A 257 13.51 10.47 -36.15
N GLU A 258 12.93 10.36 -37.35
CA GLU A 258 12.17 11.45 -37.98
C GLU A 258 10.92 11.82 -37.18
N GLN A 259 10.15 10.84 -36.71
CA GLN A 259 8.98 11.06 -35.84
C GLN A 259 9.37 11.75 -34.53
N LEU A 260 10.51 11.38 -33.92
CA LEU A 260 11.01 12.03 -32.72
C LEU A 260 11.33 13.53 -32.96
N HIS A 261 11.97 13.86 -34.07
CA HIS A 261 12.22 15.25 -34.48
C HIS A 261 10.93 16.01 -34.82
N HIS A 262 9.95 15.34 -35.43
CA HIS A 262 8.64 15.93 -35.70
C HIS A 262 7.89 16.28 -34.40
N VAL A 263 7.94 15.39 -33.40
CA VAL A 263 7.36 15.64 -32.07
C VAL A 263 8.04 16.84 -31.42
N GLU A 264 9.37 16.92 -31.44
CA GLU A 264 10.11 18.06 -30.90
C GLU A 264 9.69 19.39 -31.55
N SER A 265 9.67 19.42 -32.89
CA SER A 265 9.29 20.61 -33.66
C SER A 265 7.84 21.05 -33.38
N SER A 266 6.92 20.08 -33.25
CA SER A 266 5.51 20.35 -32.95
C SER A 266 5.33 21.00 -31.57
N PHE A 267 6.06 20.53 -30.55
CA PHE A 267 5.99 21.10 -29.21
C PHE A 267 6.68 22.46 -29.09
N ASP A 268 7.75 22.70 -29.84
CA ASP A 268 8.41 24.01 -29.87
C ASP A 268 7.63 25.05 -30.68
N GLY A 269 6.93 24.64 -31.74
CA GLY A 269 5.95 25.47 -32.45
C GLY A 269 4.77 25.88 -31.55
N LEU A 270 4.29 25.01 -30.68
CA LEU A 270 3.24 25.33 -29.70
C LEU A 270 3.68 26.41 -28.68
N LYS A 271 4.98 26.49 -28.37
CA LYS A 271 5.52 27.57 -27.51
C LYS A 271 5.61 28.91 -28.25
N SER A 272 5.89 28.92 -29.55
CA SER A 272 5.95 30.16 -30.31
C SER A 272 4.56 30.77 -30.54
N CYS A 273 3.52 29.93 -30.62
CA CYS A 273 2.12 30.35 -30.72
C CYS A 273 1.49 30.85 -29.40
N SER A 274 2.18 30.81 -28.25
CA SER A 274 1.65 31.33 -26.98
C SER A 274 1.92 32.83 -26.76
N TRP A 275 2.30 33.56 -27.81
CA TRP A 275 2.34 35.03 -27.82
C TRP A 275 1.10 35.55 -28.55
N ASN A 276 0.01 35.75 -27.80
CA ASN A 276 -1.02 36.80 -27.93
C ASN A 276 -2.15 36.56 -26.93
#